data_AF-A0A1E8FPN5-F1
#
_entry.id   AF-A0A1E8FPN5-F1
#
_cell.length_a   1.000
_cell.length_b   1.000
_cell.length_c   1.000
_cell.angle_alpha   90.00
_cell.angle_beta   90.00
_cell.angle_gamma   90.00
#
_symmetry.space_group_name_H-M   'P 1'
#
loop_
_entity.id
_entity.type
_entity.pdbx_description
1 polymer ?
#
loop_
_entity_poly.entity_id
_entity_poly.type
_entity_poly.pdbx_seq_one_letter_code
_entity_poly.pdbx_strand_id
1 'polypeptide(L)'
;MAIWGADVQQLKTLGSKLQAGSNEIEQQRNTLNKVLHSTDWKGPDADRFRNEWQSQHMTALQKVAQALDEAGKKATKNANEQEQASH
;
A
#
# COMPACT_ATOMS: atom_id res chain seq x y z
N MET A 1 -36.27 8.82 8.96
CA MET A 1 -35.23 9.49 8.12
C MET A 1 -33.91 8.85 8.47
N ALA A 2 -33.44 7.89 7.66
CA ALA A 2 -32.14 7.26 7.87
C ALA A 2 -31.07 8.28 7.48
N ILE A 3 -30.27 8.63 8.48
CA ILE A 3 -29.19 9.62 8.46
C ILE A 3 -28.19 9.22 7.38
N TRP A 4 -27.67 10.21 6.66
CA TRP A 4 -26.64 10.12 5.63
C TRP A 4 -25.29 9.68 6.21
N GLY A 5 -25.24 8.45 6.72
CA GLY A 5 -24.08 7.76 7.25
C GLY A 5 -23.70 6.63 6.31
N ALA A 6 -22.77 6.84 5.37
CA ALA A 6 -21.81 5.76 5.17
C ALA A 6 -21.22 5.53 6.57
N ASP A 7 -21.53 4.38 7.15
CA ASP A 7 -21.23 4.01 8.53
C ASP A 7 -19.79 4.46 8.86
N VAL A 8 -19.61 5.46 9.73
CA VAL A 8 -18.30 6.03 10.09
C VAL A 8 -17.32 4.90 10.42
N GLN A 9 -17.84 3.82 11.00
CA GLN A 9 -17.10 2.60 11.29
C GLN A 9 -16.64 1.84 10.03
N GLN A 10 -17.43 1.78 8.96
CA GLN A 10 -17.05 1.21 7.67
C GLN A 10 -15.94 2.04 7.00
N LEU A 11 -16.00 3.37 7.07
CA LEU A 11 -14.91 4.23 6.55
C LEU A 11 -13.61 4.06 7.33
N LYS A 12 -13.69 4.01 8.68
CA LYS A 12 -12.54 3.69 9.53
C LYS A 12 -11.97 2.31 9.18
N THR A 13 -12.84 1.30 9.00
CA THR A 13 -12.44 -0.07 8.61
C THR A 13 -11.76 -0.09 7.24
N LEU A 14 -12.31 0.61 6.25
CA LEU A 14 -11.70 0.74 4.92
C LEU A 14 -10.32 1.39 5.02
N GLY A 15 -10.21 2.49 5.77
CA GLY A 15 -8.96 3.19 6.01
C GLY A 15 -7.87 2.27 6.58
N SER A 16 -8.19 1.54 7.65
CA SER A 16 -7.27 0.60 8.27
C SER A 16 -6.86 -0.54 7.33
N LYS A 17 -7.77 -1.09 6.53
CA LYS A 17 -7.45 -2.16 5.57
C LYS A 17 -6.53 -1.68 4.45
N LEU A 18 -6.75 -0.47 3.93
CA LEU A 18 -5.88 0.12 2.91
C LEU A 18 -4.46 0.36 3.45
N GLN A 19 -4.34 0.87 4.68
CA GLN A 19 -3.04 1.06 5.33
C GLN A 19 -2.34 -0.28 5.63
N ALA A 20 -3.09 -1.30 6.05
CA ALA A 20 -2.54 -2.65 6.23
C ALA A 20 -2.00 -3.20 4.89
N GLY A 21 -2.77 -3.09 3.81
CA GLY A 21 -2.33 -3.51 2.47
C GLY A 21 -1.09 -2.75 1.97
N SER A 22 -0.99 -1.44 2.26
CA SER A 22 0.23 -0.66 1.98
C SER A 22 1.45 -1.26 2.67
N ASN A 23 1.34 -1.57 3.97
CA ASN A 23 2.43 -2.16 4.76
C ASN A 23 2.80 -3.56 4.24
N GLU A 24 1.82 -4.39 3.89
CA GLU A 24 2.05 -5.72 3.31
C GLU A 24 2.84 -5.63 1.99
N ILE A 25 2.50 -4.69 1.11
CA ILE A 25 3.22 -4.48 -0.14
C ILE A 25 4.66 -4.02 0.11
N GLU A 26 4.89 -3.10 1.04
CA GLU A 26 6.24 -2.66 1.42
C GLU A 26 7.08 -3.82 1.99
N GLN A 27 6.48 -4.65 2.85
CA GLN A 27 7.13 -5.84 3.40
C GLN A 27 7.48 -6.85 2.30
N GLN A 28 6.54 -7.13 1.39
CA GLN A 28 6.75 -8.04 0.28
C GLN A 28 7.82 -7.51 -0.69
N ARG A 29 7.80 -6.21 -1.00
CA ARG A 29 8.83 -5.55 -1.82
C ARG A 29 10.21 -5.77 -1.23
N ASN A 30 10.38 -5.52 0.07
CA ASN A 30 11.66 -5.69 0.76
C ASN A 30 12.09 -7.16 0.82
N THR A 31 11.15 -8.08 1.03
CA THR A 31 11.41 -9.52 1.08
C THR A 31 11.89 -10.04 -0.27
N LEU A 32 11.16 -9.72 -1.35
CA LEU A 32 11.54 -10.11 -2.71
C LEU A 32 12.89 -9.53 -3.11
N ASN A 33 13.15 -8.27 -2.75
CA ASN A 33 14.45 -7.65 -2.99
C ASN A 33 15.59 -8.41 -2.29
N LYS A 34 15.42 -8.81 -1.02
CA LYS A 34 16.41 -9.61 -0.30
C LYS A 34 16.64 -10.98 -0.95
N VAL A 35 15.55 -11.68 -1.28
CA VAL A 35 15.63 -12.99 -1.95
C VAL A 35 16.42 -12.87 -3.24
N LEU A 36 16.09 -11.90 -4.10
CA LEU A 36 16.78 -11.66 -5.37
C LEU A 36 18.28 -11.44 -5.22
N HIS A 37 18.71 -10.70 -4.19
CA HIS A 37 20.14 -10.42 -3.95
C HIS A 37 20.85 -11.59 -3.27
N SER A 38 20.13 -12.48 -2.58
CA SER A 38 20.67 -13.69 -1.97
C SER A 38 20.80 -14.87 -2.93
N THR A 39 20.05 -14.85 -4.04
CA THR A 39 20.08 -15.92 -5.05
C THR A 39 21.41 -15.91 -5.81
N ASP A 40 22.09 -17.07 -5.82
CA ASP A 40 23.32 -17.28 -6.60
C ASP A 40 23.03 -17.50 -8.09
N TRP A 41 22.52 -16.44 -8.73
CA TRP A 41 22.25 -16.39 -10.15
C TRP A 41 23.20 -15.38 -10.81
N LYS A 42 24.10 -15.85 -11.66
CA LYS A 42 25.16 -15.05 -12.29
C LYS A 42 24.99 -15.00 -13.80
N GLY A 43 25.60 -13.98 -14.42
CA GLY A 43 25.60 -13.79 -15.86
C GLY A 43 24.74 -12.62 -16.31
N PRO A 44 24.82 -12.29 -17.62
CA PRO A 44 24.24 -11.06 -18.17
C PRO A 44 22.71 -10.97 -18.01
N ASP A 45 22.00 -12.10 -18.08
CA ASP A 45 20.54 -12.12 -17.86
C ASP A 45 20.18 -11.81 -16.41
N ALA A 46 20.98 -12.31 -15.47
CA ALA A 46 20.79 -12.02 -14.05
C ALA A 46 21.00 -10.53 -13.76
N ASP A 47 22.02 -9.92 -14.38
CA ASP A 47 22.30 -8.49 -14.23
C ASP A 47 21.20 -7.64 -14.88
N ARG A 48 20.72 -8.02 -16.07
CA ARG A 48 19.58 -7.37 -16.73
C ARG A 48 18.33 -7.42 -15.85
N PHE A 49 18.01 -8.59 -15.31
CA PHE A 49 16.84 -8.75 -14.46
C PHE A 49 16.95 -7.92 -13.17
N ARG A 50 18.13 -7.90 -12.51
CA ARG A 50 18.34 -7.05 -11.32
C ARG A 50 18.17 -5.56 -11.63
N ASN A 51 18.67 -5.11 -12.77
CA ASN A 51 18.49 -3.72 -13.21
C ASN A 51 17.02 -3.38 -13.46
N GLU A 52 16.28 -4.26 -14.14
CA GLU A 52 14.83 -4.11 -14.35
C GLU A 52 14.06 -4.12 -13.03
N TRP A 53 14.39 -5.05 -12.13
CA TRP A 53 13.79 -5.14 -10.79
C TRP A 53 13.96 -3.85 -10.00
N GLN A 54 15.17 -3.30 -9.94
CA GLN A 54 15.45 -2.09 -9.18
C GLN A 54 14.80 -0.85 -9.80
N SER A 55 14.84 -0.71 -11.12
CA SER A 55 14.33 0.50 -11.80
C SER A 55 12.81 0.51 -11.95
N GLN A 56 12.19 -0.65 -12.21
CA GLN A 56 10.77 -0.74 -12.57
C GLN A 56 9.93 -1.35 -11.45
N HIS A 57 10.24 -2.57 -11.03
CA HIS A 57 9.36 -3.34 -10.14
C HIS A 57 9.33 -2.78 -8.72
N MET A 58 10.49 -2.44 -8.15
CA MET A 58 10.59 -1.78 -6.84
C MET A 58 9.82 -0.46 -6.82
N THR A 59 10.01 0.37 -7.85
CA THR A 59 9.31 1.64 -8.01
C THR A 59 7.80 1.46 -8.13
N ALA A 60 7.35 0.46 -8.91
CA ALA A 60 5.92 0.18 -9.07
C ALA A 60 5.27 -0.27 -7.75
N LEU A 61 5.89 -1.19 -7.02
CA LEU A 61 5.41 -1.65 -5.72
C LEU A 61 5.34 -0.50 -4.70
N GLN A 62 6.37 0.35 -4.67
CA GLN A 62 6.37 1.56 -3.84
C GLN A 62 5.20 2.49 -4.17
N LYS A 63 4.94 2.74 -5.45
CA LYS A 63 3.82 3.59 -5.88
C LYS A 63 2.47 3.02 -5.46
N VAL A 64 2.27 1.70 -5.56
CA VAL A 64 1.03 1.05 -5.10
C VAL A 64 0.89 1.20 -3.59
N ALA A 65 1.95 0.94 -2.82
CA ALA A 65 1.91 1.11 -1.36
C ALA A 65 1.57 2.56 -0.96
N GLN A 66 2.19 3.55 -1.61
CA GLN A 66 1.89 4.97 -1.38
C GLN A 66 0.43 5.30 -1.69
N ALA A 67 -0.09 4.84 -2.83
CA ALA A 67 -1.48 5.07 -3.21
C ALA A 67 -2.48 4.46 -2.21
N LEU A 68 -2.19 3.26 -1.69
CA LEU A 68 -3.02 2.63 -0.66
C LEU A 68 -2.96 3.39 0.68
N ASP A 69 -1.78 3.85 1.10
CA ASP A 69 -1.63 4.63 2.33
C ASP A 69 -2.37 5.98 2.24
N GLU A 70 -2.24 6.69 1.12
CA GLU A 70 -2.96 7.94 0.87
C GLU A 70 -4.48 7.74 0.84
N ALA A 71 -4.96 6.72 0.14
CA ALA A 71 -6.38 6.37 0.12
C ALA A 71 -6.89 6.00 1.52
N GLY A 72 -6.10 5.25 2.29
CA GLY A 72 -6.41 4.88 3.66
C GLY A 72 -6.54 6.09 4.59
N LYS A 73 -5.57 7.02 4.53
CA LYS A 73 -5.61 8.29 5.26
C LYS A 73 -6.83 9.12 4.89
N LYS A 74 -7.18 9.19 3.60
CA LYS A 74 -8.37 9.92 3.12
C LYS A 74 -9.67 9.31 3.65
N ALA A 75 -9.80 7.98 3.65
CA ALA A 75 -10.98 7.30 4.19
C ALA A 75 -11.15 7.57 5.70
N THR A 76 -10.07 7.47 6.48
CA THR A 76 -10.09 7.79 7.92
C THR A 76 -10.42 9.26 8.18
N LYS A 77 -9.85 10.18 7.38
CA LYS A 77 -10.16 11.61 7.47
C LYS A 77 -11.65 11.89 7.24
N ASN A 78 -12.22 11.34 6.16
CA ASN A 78 -13.64 11.49 5.85
C ASN A 78 -14.53 10.94 6.97
N ALA A 79 -14.14 9.82 7.58
CA ALA A 79 -14.86 9.24 8.72
C ALA A 79 -14.89 10.20 9.93
N ASN A 80 -13.75 10.81 10.25
CA ASN A 80 -13.63 11.74 11.37
C ASN A 80 -14.44 13.03 11.12
N GLU A 81 -14.45 13.55 9.90
CA GLU A 81 -15.24 14.73 9.51
C GLU A 81 -16.75 14.45 9.62
N GLN A 82 -17.19 13.25 9.22
CA GLN A 82 -18.58 12.83 9.32
C GLN A 82 -19.04 12.60 10.77
N GLU A 83 -18.17 12.05 11.61
CA GLU A 83 -18.39 11.91 13.05
C GLU A 83 -18.59 13.27 13.72
N GLN A 84 -17.77 14.27 13.36
CA GLN A 84 -17.90 15.65 13.86
C GLN A 84 -19.16 16.36 13.36
N ALA A 85 -19.54 16.18 12.10
CA ALA A 85 -20.70 16.85 11.51
C ALA A 85 -22.05 16.27 11.95
N SER A 86 -22.06 15.04 12.46
CA SER A 86 -23.27 14.32 12.90
C SER A 86 -23.52 14.41 14.41
N HIS A 87 -22.66 15.14 15.14
CA HIS A 87 -22.74 15.43 16.57
C HIS A 87 -23.23 16.86 16.82
#